data_AF-A0A259DL22-F1
#
_entry.id   AF-A0A259DL22-F1
#
_cell.length_a   1.000
_cell.length_b   1.000
_cell.length_c   1.000
_cell.angle_alpha   90.00
_cell.angle_beta   90.00
_cell.angle_gamma   90.00
#
_symmetry.space_group_name_H-M   'P 1'
#
loop_
_entity.id
_entity.type
_entity.pdbx_description
1 polymer ?
#
loop_
_entity_poly.entity_id
_entity_poly.type
_entity_poly.pdbx_seq_one_letter_code
_entity_poly.pdbx_strand_id
1 'polypeptide(L)'
;MSAIELLLRLAKIREDQAMARAKRAAGQVNQTKAFKNQVLDYAKEYEVQMIAGGNQSVSVAFIQDANAFREKLIQSSIEMDGQIQGLARASEDTLKTATEARMRTRGLTKLVDKKRLEARKKKAKAEMNLFEDNYAARASANSGTKDA
;
A
#
# COMPACT_ATOMS: atom_id res chain seq x y z
N MET A 1 8.50 9.86 -25.42
CA MET A 1 8.39 9.64 -23.97
C MET A 1 9.79 9.79 -23.39
N SER A 2 10.00 10.68 -22.42
CA SER A 2 11.34 10.97 -21.87
C SER A 2 11.79 9.92 -20.86
N ALA A 3 13.10 9.76 -20.66
CA ALA A 3 13.65 8.77 -19.71
C ALA A 3 13.09 8.93 -18.28
N ILE A 4 12.84 10.16 -17.84
CA ILE A 4 12.28 10.44 -16.50
C ILE A 4 10.81 10.05 -16.39
N GLU A 5 10.04 10.11 -17.48
CA GLU A 5 8.66 9.62 -17.52
C GLU A 5 8.60 8.10 -17.46
N LEU A 6 9.56 7.41 -18.09
CA LEU A 6 9.70 5.94 -17.97
C LEU A 6 10.06 5.54 -16.54
N LEU A 7 10.99 6.24 -15.88
CA LEU A 7 11.33 6.02 -14.48
C LEU A 7 10.12 6.25 -13.56
N LEU A 8 9.33 7.31 -13.81
CA LEU A 8 8.09 7.54 -13.07
C LEU A 8 7.09 6.40 -13.25
N ARG A 9 6.91 5.90 -14.48
CA ARG A 9 6.02 4.77 -14.75
C ARG A 9 6.47 3.51 -14.01
N LEU A 10 7.76 3.20 -14.03
CA LEU A 10 8.32 2.07 -13.30
C LEU A 10 8.15 2.25 -11.77
N ALA A 11 8.35 3.46 -11.25
CA ALA A 11 8.16 3.76 -9.84
C ALA A 11 6.71 3.55 -9.39
N LYS A 12 5.73 4.00 -10.19
CA LYS A 12 4.30 3.74 -9.94
C LYS A 12 3.98 2.25 -9.86
N ILE A 13 4.47 1.46 -10.82
CA ILE A 13 4.27 0.00 -10.82
C ILE A 13 4.87 -0.63 -9.54
N ARG A 14 6.07 -0.19 -9.15
CA ARG A 14 6.73 -0.69 -7.92
C ARG A 14 6.00 -0.27 -6.65
N GLU A 15 5.46 0.95 -6.60
CA GLU A 15 4.60 1.41 -5.51
C GLU A 15 3.35 0.55 -5.40
N ASP A 16 2.64 0.33 -6.51
CA ASP A 16 1.42 -0.50 -6.52
C ASP A 16 1.71 -1.92 -6.04
N GLN A 17 2.81 -2.52 -6.51
CA GLN A 17 3.25 -3.85 -6.06
C GLN A 17 3.60 -3.86 -4.56
N ALA A 18 4.32 -2.86 -4.06
CA ALA A 18 4.70 -2.77 -2.66
C ALA A 18 3.48 -2.56 -1.75
N MET A 19 2.55 -1.69 -2.16
CA MET A 19 1.27 -1.45 -1.46
C MET A 19 0.39 -2.69 -1.45
N ALA A 20 0.32 -3.44 -2.55
CA ALA A 20 -0.42 -4.70 -2.61
C ALA A 20 0.21 -5.77 -1.71
N ARG A 21 1.54 -5.80 -1.57
CA ARG A 21 2.24 -6.68 -0.62
C ARG A 21 1.94 -6.28 0.83
N ALA A 22 2.03 -4.99 1.16
CA ALA A 22 1.72 -4.49 2.50
C ALA A 22 0.27 -4.78 2.90
N LYS A 23 -0.70 -4.58 2.00
CA LYS A 23 -2.11 -4.94 2.24
C LYS A 23 -2.30 -6.44 2.50
N ARG A 24 -1.60 -7.31 1.76
CA ARG A 24 -1.66 -8.75 1.98
C ARG A 24 -1.06 -9.15 3.33
N ALA A 25 0.09 -8.59 3.70
CA ALA A 25 0.72 -8.85 5.00
C ALA A 25 -0.20 -8.42 6.17
N ALA A 26 -0.78 -7.22 6.09
CA ALA A 26 -1.76 -6.76 7.07
C ALA A 26 -3.01 -7.65 7.10
N GLY A 27 -3.47 -8.12 5.93
CA GLY A 27 -4.58 -9.07 5.82
C GLY A 27 -4.28 -10.40 6.52
N GLN A 28 -3.08 -10.95 6.37
CA GLN A 28 -2.66 -12.17 7.06
C GLN A 28 -2.67 -12.00 8.57
N VAL A 29 -2.14 -10.88 9.10
CA VAL A 29 -2.20 -10.57 10.54
C VAL A 29 -3.64 -10.58 11.04
N ASN A 30 -4.56 -9.93 10.32
CA ASN A 30 -5.96 -9.87 10.71
C ASN A 30 -6.66 -11.23 10.61
N GLN A 31 -6.33 -12.04 9.61
CA GLN A 31 -6.85 -13.42 9.49
C GLN A 31 -6.39 -14.28 10.65
N THR A 32 -5.11 -14.24 11.02
CA THR A 32 -4.59 -15.02 12.16
C THR A 32 -5.21 -14.56 13.48
N LYS A 33 -5.42 -13.25 13.67
CA LYS A 33 -6.14 -12.72 14.83
C LYS A 33 -7.59 -13.21 14.88
N ALA A 34 -8.30 -13.17 13.75
CA ALA A 34 -9.67 -13.67 13.67
C ALA A 34 -9.75 -15.17 13.97
N PHE A 35 -8.82 -15.95 13.43
CA PHE A 35 -8.73 -17.39 13.69
C PHE A 35 -8.42 -17.68 15.16
N LYS A 36 -7.48 -16.96 15.78
CA LYS A 36 -7.22 -17.06 17.23
C LYS A 36 -8.49 -16.82 18.05
N ASN A 37 -9.25 -15.78 17.71
CA ASN A 37 -10.50 -15.48 18.41
C ASN A 37 -11.53 -16.62 18.26
N GLN A 38 -11.65 -17.21 17.07
CA GLN A 38 -12.50 -18.39 16.86
C GLN A 38 -12.08 -19.57 17.72
N VAL A 39 -10.77 -19.84 17.85
CA VAL A 39 -10.25 -20.90 18.72
C VAL A 39 -10.58 -20.63 20.19
N LEU A 40 -10.44 -19.38 20.64
CA LEU A 40 -10.79 -18.99 22.00
C LEU A 40 -12.29 -19.08 22.28
N ASP A 41 -13.13 -18.67 21.34
CA ASP A 41 -14.57 -18.77 21.48
C ASP A 41 -15.02 -20.24 21.50
N TYR A 42 -14.41 -21.09 20.68
CA TYR A 42 -14.63 -22.53 20.74
C TYR A 42 -14.21 -23.14 22.08
N ALA A 43 -13.08 -22.70 22.65
CA ALA A 43 -12.66 -23.13 23.98
C ALA A 43 -13.66 -22.71 25.08
N LYS A 44 -14.28 -21.53 24.97
CA LYS A 44 -15.34 -21.08 25.89
C LYS A 44 -16.62 -21.89 25.73
N GLU A 45 -17.01 -22.24 24.50
CA GLU A 45 -18.18 -23.09 24.26
C GLU A 45 -18.03 -24.46 24.95
N TYR A 46 -16.83 -25.04 24.93
CA TYR A 46 -16.53 -26.25 25.69
C TYR A 46 -16.66 -26.06 27.19
N GLU A 47 -16.15 -24.96 27.74
CA GLU A 47 -16.33 -24.63 29.16
C GLU A 47 -17.81 -24.57 29.55
N VAL A 48 -18.65 -23.91 28.74
CA VAL A 48 -20.09 -23.82 28.98
C VAL A 48 -20.75 -25.21 28.92
N GLN A 49 -20.41 -26.03 27.92
CA GLN A 49 -20.94 -27.39 27.79
C GLN A 49 -20.53 -28.29 28.96
N MET A 50 -19.32 -28.14 29.47
CA MET A 50 -18.84 -28.89 30.64
C MET A 50 -19.58 -28.50 31.92
N ILE A 51 -19.81 -27.21 32.16
CA ILE A 51 -20.58 -26.73 33.30
C ILE A 51 -22.03 -27.23 33.22
N ALA A 52 -22.63 -27.19 32.02
CA ALA A 52 -23.98 -27.71 31.80
C ALA A 52 -24.06 -29.25 31.97
N GLY A 53 -23.07 -30.00 31.47
CA GLY A 53 -22.99 -31.45 31.59
C GLY A 53 -22.72 -31.94 33.01
N GLY A 54 -21.98 -31.17 33.82
CA GLY A 54 -21.80 -31.46 35.24
C GLY A 54 -23.11 -31.46 36.04
N ASN A 55 -24.13 -30.73 35.56
CA ASN A 55 -25.47 -30.73 36.15
C ASN A 55 -26.35 -31.90 35.64
N GLN A 56 -25.89 -32.67 34.64
CA GLN A 56 -26.64 -33.74 33.98
C GLN A 56 -25.99 -35.11 34.11
N SER A 57 -25.55 -35.53 35.30
CA SER A 57 -25.03 -36.90 35.56
C SER A 57 -24.01 -37.42 34.52
N VAL A 58 -23.27 -36.52 33.86
CA VAL A 58 -22.31 -36.87 32.82
C VAL A 58 -21.08 -37.50 33.46
N SER A 59 -20.49 -38.50 32.80
CA SER A 59 -19.30 -39.20 33.28
C SER A 59 -18.14 -38.22 33.55
N VAL A 60 -17.48 -38.39 34.69
CA VAL A 60 -16.29 -37.61 35.08
C VAL A 60 -15.17 -37.72 34.03
N ALA A 61 -15.04 -38.87 33.35
CA ALA A 61 -14.05 -39.07 32.29
C ALA A 61 -14.29 -38.13 31.10
N PHE A 62 -15.55 -37.93 30.71
CA PHE A 62 -15.90 -36.99 29.63
C PHE A 62 -15.55 -35.55 30.00
N ILE A 63 -15.80 -35.16 31.26
CA ILE A 63 -15.43 -33.84 31.78
C ILE A 63 -13.90 -33.66 31.75
N GLN A 64 -13.13 -34.68 32.14
CA GLN A 64 -11.66 -34.61 32.10
C GLN A 64 -11.12 -34.47 30.67
N ASP A 65 -11.62 -35.27 29.72
CA ASP A 65 -11.23 -35.20 28.32
C ASP A 65 -11.56 -33.85 27.68
N ALA A 66 -12.76 -33.33 27.96
CA ALA A 66 -13.20 -32.02 27.48
C ALA A 66 -12.33 -30.87 28.03
N ASN A 67 -11.93 -30.94 29.31
CA ASN A 67 -10.99 -29.97 29.90
C ASN A 67 -9.61 -30.06 29.25
N ALA A 68 -9.07 -31.26 29.06
CA ALA A 68 -7.78 -31.44 28.41
C ALA A 68 -7.77 -30.93 26.96
N PHE A 69 -8.89 -31.09 26.24
CA PHE A 69 -9.05 -30.52 24.91
C PHE A 69 -9.13 -28.98 24.95
N ARG A 70 -9.91 -28.41 25.87
CA ARG A 70 -9.98 -26.96 26.09
C ARG A 70 -8.61 -26.36 26.39
N GLU A 71 -7.82 -26.98 27.27
CA GLU A 71 -6.46 -26.54 27.60
C GLU A 71 -5.56 -26.52 26.36
N LYS A 72 -5.66 -27.54 25.50
CA LYS A 72 -4.93 -27.56 24.21
C LYS A 72 -5.34 -26.42 23.28
N LEU A 73 -6.63 -26.06 23.22
CA LEU A 73 -7.09 -24.92 22.43
C LEU A 73 -6.53 -23.60 22.96
N ILE A 74 -6.53 -23.42 24.29
CA ILE A 74 -5.95 -22.24 24.94
C ILE A 74 -4.44 -22.17 24.65
N GLN A 75 -3.72 -23.28 24.80
CA GLN A 75 -2.29 -23.35 24.52
C GLN A 75 -1.99 -23.01 23.06
N SER A 76 -2.76 -23.56 22.12
CA SER A 76 -2.64 -23.23 20.69
C SER A 76 -2.90 -21.74 20.43
N SER A 77 -3.86 -21.13 21.13
CA SER A 77 -4.11 -19.68 21.02
C SER A 77 -2.93 -18.83 21.51
N ILE A 78 -2.20 -19.28 22.54
CA ILE A 78 -1.00 -18.61 23.05
C ILE A 78 0.14 -18.72 22.03
N GLU A 79 0.31 -19.88 21.40
CA GLU A 79 1.30 -20.06 20.34
C GLU A 79 1.00 -19.16 19.13
N MET A 80 -0.29 -18.96 18.81
CA MET A 80 -0.72 -18.02 17.78
C MET A 80 -0.35 -16.57 18.10
N ASP A 81 -0.22 -16.17 19.38
CA ASP A 81 0.25 -14.82 19.72
C ASP A 81 1.68 -14.57 19.25
N GLY A 82 2.56 -15.56 19.39
CA GLY A 82 3.92 -15.49 18.86
C GLY A 82 3.93 -15.32 17.33
N GLN A 83 3.06 -16.07 16.64
CA GLN A 83 2.90 -15.96 15.18
C GLN A 83 2.35 -14.59 14.78
N ILE A 84 1.32 -14.08 15.48
CA ILE A 84 0.73 -12.76 15.24
C ILE A 84 1.77 -11.66 15.43
N GLN A 85 2.60 -11.74 16.48
CA GLN A 85 3.67 -10.77 16.69
C GLN A 85 4.71 -10.80 15.56
N GLY A 86 5.12 -11.99 15.12
CA GLY A 86 6.03 -12.15 13.99
C GLY A 86 5.46 -11.57 12.69
N LEU A 87 4.21 -11.91 12.38
CA LEU A 87 3.48 -11.39 11.21
C LEU A 87 3.28 -9.87 11.30
N ALA A 88 3.01 -9.33 12.49
CA ALA A 88 2.83 -7.90 12.70
C ALA A 88 4.12 -7.12 12.40
N ARG A 89 5.27 -7.61 12.89
CA ARG A 89 6.59 -7.01 12.57
C ARG A 89 6.87 -7.06 11.07
N ALA A 90 6.67 -8.21 10.44
CA ALA A 90 6.82 -8.33 8.98
C ALA A 90 5.86 -7.42 8.21
N SER A 91 4.63 -7.24 8.70
CA SER A 91 3.65 -6.31 8.12
C SER A 91 4.12 -4.85 8.26
N GLU A 92 4.77 -4.49 9.36
CA GLU A 92 5.31 -3.15 9.56
C GLU A 92 6.47 -2.86 8.60
N ASP A 93 7.40 -3.81 8.47
CA ASP A 93 8.55 -3.69 7.55
C ASP A 93 8.10 -3.58 6.08
N THR A 94 7.10 -4.36 5.69
CA THR A 94 6.53 -4.29 4.34
C THR A 94 5.79 -2.97 4.09
N LEU A 95 5.09 -2.44 5.10
CA LEU A 95 4.44 -1.13 5.03
C LEU A 95 5.47 0.01 4.91
N LYS A 96 6.58 -0.07 5.65
CA LYS A 96 7.68 0.88 5.54
C LYS A 96 8.25 0.91 4.12
N THR A 97 8.51 -0.27 3.54
CA THR A 97 8.98 -0.41 2.16
C THR A 97 8.00 0.19 1.15
N ALA A 98 6.69 -0.05 1.34
CA ALA A 98 5.65 0.54 0.50
C ALA A 98 5.59 2.07 0.61
N THR A 99 5.78 2.60 1.82
CA THR A 99 5.82 4.04 2.08
C THR A 99 7.02 4.69 1.40
N GLU A 100 8.20 4.07 1.46
CA GLU A 100 9.37 4.55 0.73
C GLU A 100 9.15 4.56 -0.78
N ALA A 101 8.55 3.50 -1.34
CA ALA A 101 8.22 3.44 -2.76
C ALA A 101 7.28 4.58 -3.17
N ARG A 102 6.23 4.85 -2.37
CA ARG A 102 5.32 5.97 -2.56
C ARG A 102 6.01 7.33 -2.51
N MET A 103 6.94 7.52 -1.57
CA MET A 103 7.72 8.76 -1.49
C MET A 103 8.61 8.97 -2.73
N ARG A 104 9.24 7.90 -3.22
CA ARG A 104 10.03 7.92 -4.47
C ARG A 104 9.15 8.30 -5.68
N THR A 105 7.97 7.68 -5.83
CA THR A 105 7.02 8.03 -6.89
C THR A 105 6.58 9.48 -6.82
N ARG A 106 6.26 9.99 -5.61
CA ARG A 106 5.86 11.39 -5.41
C ARG A 106 6.98 12.35 -5.80
N GLY A 107 8.23 12.04 -5.43
CA GLY A 107 9.41 12.79 -5.84
C GLY A 107 9.58 12.85 -7.36
N LEU A 108 9.52 11.68 -8.02
CA LEU A 108 9.61 11.59 -9.47
C LEU A 108 8.46 12.32 -10.19
N THR A 109 7.24 12.26 -9.65
CA THR A 109 6.08 12.96 -10.21
C THR A 109 6.34 14.46 -10.26
N LYS A 110 6.79 15.06 -9.15
CA LYS A 110 7.14 16.48 -9.09
C LYS A 110 8.23 16.87 -10.10
N LEU A 111 9.24 16.01 -10.27
CA LEU A 111 10.32 16.25 -11.24
C LEU A 111 9.82 16.22 -12.68
N VAL A 112 8.96 15.25 -13.02
CA VAL A 112 8.33 15.15 -14.35
C VAL A 112 7.47 16.40 -14.61
N ASP A 113 6.66 16.82 -13.65
CA ASP A 113 5.80 17.99 -13.80
C ASP A 113 6.62 19.27 -14.00
N LYS A 114 7.71 19.43 -13.23
CA LYS A 114 8.65 20.54 -13.42
C LYS A 114 9.25 20.54 -14.83
N LYS A 115 9.74 19.40 -15.32
CA LYS A 115 10.29 19.28 -16.68
C LYS A 115 9.26 19.60 -17.76
N ARG A 116 8.01 19.15 -17.58
CA ARG A 116 6.91 19.46 -18.51
C ARG A 116 6.61 20.96 -18.52
N LEU A 117 6.62 21.61 -17.36
CA LEU A 117 6.42 23.05 -17.26
C LEU A 117 7.56 23.83 -17.96
N GLU A 118 8.81 23.44 -17.74
CA GLU A 118 9.97 24.05 -18.40
C GLU A 118 9.92 23.90 -19.93
N ALA A 119 9.56 22.71 -20.42
CA ALA A 119 9.38 22.45 -21.84
C ALA A 119 8.28 23.34 -22.45
N ARG A 120 7.14 23.50 -21.76
CA ARG A 120 6.05 24.39 -22.18
C ARG A 120 6.50 25.85 -22.24
N LYS A 121 7.21 26.33 -21.21
CA LYS A 121 7.76 27.70 -21.19
C LYS A 121 8.74 27.94 -22.33
N LYS A 122 9.63 26.97 -22.61
CA LYS A 122 10.58 27.06 -23.72
C LYS A 122 9.87 27.11 -25.08
N LYS A 123 8.83 26.30 -25.27
CA LYS A 123 8.00 26.30 -26.48
C LYS A 123 7.30 27.65 -26.68
N ALA A 124 6.64 28.16 -25.63
CA ALA A 124 5.97 29.46 -25.68
C ALA A 124 6.94 30.61 -25.99
N LYS A 125 8.14 30.61 -25.40
CA LYS A 125 9.17 31.61 -25.72
C LYS A 125 9.65 31.52 -27.17
N ALA A 126 9.85 30.30 -27.69
CA ALA A 126 10.23 30.11 -29.09
C ALA A 126 9.14 30.59 -30.06
N GLU A 127 7.86 30.34 -29.75
CA GLU A 127 6.72 30.83 -30.53
C GLU A 127 6.63 32.36 -30.51
N MET A 128 6.86 33.00 -29.35
CA MET A 128 6.89 34.46 -29.23
C MET A 128 8.02 35.09 -30.06
N ASN A 129 9.24 34.54 -29.96
CA ASN A 129 10.37 35.00 -30.77
C ASN A 129 10.08 34.87 -32.27
N LEU A 130 9.51 33.75 -32.71
CA LEU A 130 9.11 33.57 -34.11
C LEU A 130 8.05 34.60 -34.55
N PHE A 131 7.12 34.96 -33.66
CA PHE A 131 6.14 36.00 -33.95
C PHE A 131 6.80 37.37 -34.09
N GLU A 132 7.70 37.74 -33.18
CA GLU A 132 8.45 39.00 -33.22
C GLU A 132 9.32 39.10 -34.49
N ASP A 133 10.05 38.04 -34.84
CA ASP A 133 10.87 37.98 -36.04
C ASP A 133 10.02 38.16 -37.32
N ASN A 134 8.87 37.47 -37.40
CA ASN A 134 7.94 37.61 -38.51
C ASN A 134 7.32 39.02 -38.58
N TYR A 135 7.02 39.63 -37.44
CA TYR A 135 6.50 40.98 -37.37
C TYR A 135 7.55 42.00 -37.85
N ALA A 136 8.79 41.89 -37.37
CA ALA A 136 9.89 42.75 -37.78
C ALA A 136 10.19 42.64 -39.28
N ALA A 137 10.19 41.41 -39.84
CA ALA A 137 10.38 41.18 -41.27
C ALA A 137 9.27 41.82 -42.13
N ARG A 138 8.03 41.82 -41.66
CA ARG A 138 6.92 42.51 -42.35
C ARG A 138 7.01 44.03 -42.24
N ALA A 139 7.43 44.54 -41.08
CA ALA A 139 7.62 45.97 -40.88
C ALA A 139 8.74 46.52 -41.77
N SER A 140 9.86 45.80 -41.92
CA SER A 140 10.98 46.22 -42.79
C SER A 140 10.64 46.12 -44.29
N ALA A 141 9.86 45.11 -44.71
CA ALA A 141 9.38 45.00 -46.08
C ALA A 141 8.47 46.18 -46.49
N ASN A 142 7.64 46.67 -45.56
CA ASN A 142 6.76 47.81 -45.80
C ASN A 142 7.48 49.17 -45.73
N SER A 143 8.66 49.27 -45.11
CA SER A 143 9.46 50.51 -45.08
C SER A 143 10.39 50.67 -46.28
N GLY A 144 10.74 49.58 -46.98
CA GLY A 144 11.68 49.59 -48.11
C GLY A 144 11.11 50.06 -49.46
N THR A 145 9.81 50.39 -49.54
CA THR A 145 9.15 50.82 -50.78
C THR A 145 8.85 52.32 -50.85
N LYS A 146 9.36 53.12 -49.90
CA LYS A 146 9.10 54.57 -49.84
C LYS A 146 10.19 55.48 -50.43
N ASP A 147 11.37 54.96 -50.74
CA ASP A 147 12.47 55.75 -51.31
C ASP A 147 13.11 55.04 -52.53
N ALA A 148 12.33 54.86 -53.61
CA ALA A 148 12.80 54.46 -54.93
C ALA A 148 12.18 55.33 -56.02
#